data_AF-A0A832ETU4-F1
#
_entry.id   AF-A0A832ETU4-F1
#
_cell.length_a   1.000
_cell.length_b   1.000
_cell.length_c   1.000
_cell.angle_alpha   90.00
_cell.angle_beta   90.00
_cell.angle_gamma   90.00
#
_symmetry.space_group_name_H-M   'P 1'
#
loop_
_entity.id
_entity.type
_entity.pdbx_description
1 polymer ?
#
loop_
_entity_poly.entity_id
_entity_poly.type
_entity_poly.pdbx_seq_one_letter_code
_entity_poly.pdbx_strand_id
1 'polypeptide(L)' 'MEQDLQGKIGRFTLPEIFQLIAQSQKTGTLGIQKDDDIVMVYFKKGRIIY' A
#
# COMPACT_ATOMS: atom_id res chain seq x y z
N MET A 1 7.75 -22.78 4.97
CA MET A 1 6.67 -22.00 5.64
C MET A 1 6.40 -20.80 4.77
N GLU A 2 5.48 -20.95 3.81
CA GLU A 2 4.96 -19.83 3.04
C GLU A 2 4.19 -18.93 4.00
N GLN A 3 4.74 -17.75 4.29
CA GLN A 3 3.93 -16.66 4.81
C GLN A 3 3.15 -16.08 3.63
N ASP A 4 2.14 -16.84 3.19
CA ASP A 4 1.12 -16.30 2.33
C ASP A 4 0.49 -15.13 3.08
N LEU A 5 0.62 -13.93 2.50
CA LEU A 5 -0.10 -12.75 2.93
C LEU A 5 -1.59 -13.00 2.69
N GLN A 6 -2.23 -13.72 3.61
CA GLN A 6 -3.67 -13.97 3.64
C GLN A 6 -4.39 -12.67 4.04
N GLY A 7 -4.43 -11.71 3.13
CA GLY A 7 -5.28 -10.55 3.18
C GLY A 7 -6.00 -10.44 1.85
N LYS A 8 -7.31 -10.71 1.82
CA LYS A 8 -8.12 -10.22 0.70
C LYS A 8 -8.02 -8.70 0.74
N ILE A 9 -7.49 -8.06 -0.31
CA ILE A 9 -7.38 -6.59 -0.43
C ILE A 9 -8.74 -5.91 -0.19
N GLY A 10 -9.86 -6.62 -0.34
CA GLY A 10 -11.20 -6.14 0.04
C GLY A 10 -11.47 -5.95 1.55
N ARG A 11 -10.47 -6.08 2.45
CA ARG A 11 -10.63 -5.83 3.89
C ARG A 11 -10.00 -4.53 4.39
N PHE A 12 -9.17 -3.88 3.60
CA PHE A 12 -8.47 -2.68 4.02
C PHE A 12 -8.89 -1.49 3.17
N THR A 13 -9.30 -0.43 3.84
CA THR A 13 -9.46 0.89 3.26
C THR A 13 -8.10 1.47 2.91
N LEU A 14 -8.07 2.42 1.96
CA LEU A 14 -6.83 3.08 1.57
C LEU A 14 -6.08 3.75 2.75
N PRO A 15 -6.77 4.42 3.71
CA PRO A 15 -6.12 4.92 4.92
C PRO A 15 -5.43 3.83 5.76
N GLU A 16 -6.04 2.65 5.91
CA GLU A 16 -5.44 1.54 6.65
C GLU A 16 -4.19 1.01 5.96
N ILE A 17 -4.18 0.97 4.62
CA ILE A 17 -3.00 0.61 3.83
C ILE A 17 -1.88 1.62 4.09
N PHE A 18 -2.17 2.93 4.10
CA PHE A 18 -1.16 3.94 4.40
C PHE A 18 -0.64 3.87 5.84
N GLN A 19 -1.51 3.58 6.81
CA GLN A 19 -1.10 3.35 8.20
C GLN A 19 -0.16 2.14 8.31
N LEU A 20 -0.48 1.03 7.64
CA LEU A 20 0.38 -0.16 7.59
C LEU A 20 1.74 0.14 6.94
N ILE A 21 1.77 0.89 5.85
CA ILE A 21 3.02 1.30 5.19
C ILE A 21 3.87 2.16 6.15
N ALA A 22 3.25 3.11 6.84
CA ALA A 22 3.94 3.97 7.81
C ALA A 22 4.52 3.18 8.99
N GLN A 23 3.72 2.28 9.59
CA GLN A 23 4.14 1.46 10.73
C GLN A 23 5.23 0.46 10.35
N SER A 24 5.13 -0.16 9.17
CA SER A 24 6.13 -1.13 8.69
C SER A 24 7.41 -0.50 8.13
N GLN A 25 7.48 0.83 8.04
CA GLN A 25 8.57 1.56 7.40
C GLN A 25 8.92 1.06 5.99
N LYS A 26 7.93 0.53 5.26
CA LYS A 26 8.14 0.00 3.92
C LYS A 26 8.60 1.08 2.94
N THR A 27 9.41 0.65 1.98
CA THR A 27 9.78 1.44 0.80
C THR A 27 9.22 0.73 -0.42
N GLY A 28 8.62 1.45 -1.35
CA GLY A 28 7.99 0.87 -2.53
C GLY A 28 7.01 1.83 -3.20
N THR A 29 6.13 1.24 -4.00
CA THR A 29 5.11 1.96 -4.76
C THR A 29 3.77 1.25 -4.62
N LEU A 30 2.68 2.01 -4.45
CA LEU A 30 1.30 1.53 -4.45
C LEU A 30 0.61 2.09 -5.69
N GLY A 31 0.17 1.19 -6.57
CA GLY A 31 -0.73 1.55 -7.66
C GLY A 31 -2.16 1.55 -7.16
N ILE A 32 -2.86 2.67 -7.30
CA ILE A 32 -4.28 2.83 -7.00
C ILE A 32 -4.99 2.96 -8.33
N GLN A 33 -5.86 1.99 -8.64
CA GLN A 33 -6.64 1.98 -9.87
C GLN A 33 -8.08 2.38 -9.58
N LYS A 34 -8.61 3.30 -10.38
CA LYS A 34 -10.03 3.64 -10.44
C LYS A 34 -10.42 3.79 -11.90
N ASP A 35 -11.34 2.96 -12.37
CA ASP A 35 -11.73 2.89 -13.77
C ASP A 35 -10.49 2.72 -14.68
N ASP A 36 -10.24 3.66 -15.59
CA ASP A 36 -9.09 3.67 -16.49
C ASP A 36 -7.88 4.46 -15.94
N ASP A 37 -8.02 5.08 -14.77
CA ASP A 37 -6.96 5.88 -14.16
C ASP A 37 -6.15 5.05 -13.16
N ILE A 38 -4.82 5.16 -13.27
CA ILE A 38 -3.86 4.59 -12.31
C ILE A 38 -3.05 5.73 -11.70
N VAL A 39 -3.14 5.88 -10.39
CA VAL A 39 -2.29 6.79 -9.61
C VAL A 39 -1.23 5.97 -8.89
N MET A 40 0.03 6.37 -9.03
CA MET A 40 1.15 5.72 -8.36
C MET A 40 1.57 6.55 -7.14
N VAL A 41 1.51 5.95 -5.96
CA VAL A 41 2.00 6.57 -4.72
C VAL A 41 3.34 5.93 -4.35
N TYR A 42 4.36 6.75 -4.15
CA TYR A 42 5.70 6.29 -3.80
C TYR A 42 5.97 6.54 -2.33
N PHE A 43 6.63 5.58 -1.68
CA PHE A 43 6.98 5.70 -0.27
C PHE A 43 8.40 5.24 0.00
N LYS A 44 9.06 5.93 0.93
CA LYS A 44 10.41 5.63 1.39
C LYS A 44 10.43 5.67 2.91
N LYS A 45 10.85 4.56 3.53
CA LYS A 45 10.88 4.38 4.99
C LYS A 45 9.53 4.74 5.65
N GLY A 46 8.42 4.29 5.07
CA GLY A 46 7.06 4.53 5.56
C GLY A 46 6.53 5.95 5.33
N ARG A 47 7.25 6.81 4.59
CA ARG A 47 6.82 8.17 4.25
C ARG A 47 6.46 8.25 2.77
N ILE A 48 5.29 8.81 2.47
CA ILE A 48 4.90 9.14 1.10
C ILE A 48 5.80 10.26 0.58
N ILE A 49 6.30 10.11 -0.65
CA ILE A 49 7.26 11.05 -1.27
C ILE A 49 6.79 11.60 -2.62
N TYR A 50 5.83 10.94 -3.29
CA TYR A 50 5.26 11.35 -4.56
C TYR A 50 3.91 10.67 -4.76
#